data_AF-A0A8J4DSS2-F1
#
_entry.id   AF-A0A8J4DSS2-F1
#
_cell.length_a   1.000
_cell.length_b   1.000
_cell.length_c   1.000
_cell.angle_alpha   90.00
_cell.angle_beta   90.00
_cell.angle_gamma   90.00
#
_symmetry.space_group_name_H-M   'P 1'
#
loop_
_entity.id
_entity.type
_entity.pdbx_description
1 polymer ?
#
loop_
_entity_poly.entity_id
_entity_poly.type
_entity_poly.pdbx_seq_one_letter_code
_entity_poly.pdbx_strand_id
1 'polypeptide(L)'
;MEQLTVGDKLMNTLATWKGLANGPIGTGHLLYAVSRDREVGPLLDAFEITPIVVRTVLRTPGRAAAEPDAGTVHDGESAIAEGPFDGNVQVRGTSDDRTLPVSAAAATALRAATDDSRMTLLAAMLDDPGSEANAVLRDCGADPAQVREALRTGTAPQRPDRLAPELRPARDALLGRVRYRGRGFKDRLLFSVLAREINHAARPVMWTRLEADERAKRQGRATRTDDVLLALLVTHEVAAAYPHLTYAAARHYDGGRSLLDKKIDHRRVLDATLDDRPDEVPPGKILQPGPDWTEDTAVLLERLAAHPANRSSRLLAALGG
;
A
#
# COMPACT_ATOMS: atom_id res chain seq x y z
N MET A 1 -29.23 -9.21 21.97
CA MET A 1 -27.88 -8.89 21.47
C MET A 1 -27.91 -9.21 19.98
N GLU A 2 -28.34 -8.24 19.18
CA GLU A 2 -28.75 -8.45 17.78
C GLU A 2 -27.56 -8.72 16.86
N GLN A 3 -27.77 -9.67 15.94
CA GLN A 3 -26.84 -10.07 14.91
C GLN A 3 -26.63 -8.92 13.92
N LEU A 4 -25.44 -8.34 13.93
CA LEU A 4 -24.97 -7.50 12.83
C LEU A 4 -24.94 -8.36 11.55
N THR A 5 -25.82 -8.05 10.60
CA THR A 5 -25.80 -8.68 9.28
C THR A 5 -24.50 -8.31 8.57
N VAL A 6 -24.01 -9.17 7.67
CA VAL A 6 -22.71 -8.97 7.01
C VAL A 6 -22.78 -7.75 6.06
N GLY A 7 -23.97 -7.39 5.58
CA GLY A 7 -24.29 -6.08 5.02
C GLY A 7 -23.80 -4.92 5.88
N ASP A 8 -24.15 -4.87 7.17
CA ASP A 8 -23.79 -3.76 8.08
C ASP A 8 -22.28 -3.53 8.21
N LYS A 9 -21.47 -4.60 8.16
CA LYS A 9 -19.99 -4.49 8.24
C LYS A 9 -19.37 -3.99 6.93
N LEU A 10 -19.91 -4.41 5.78
CA LEU A 10 -19.51 -3.86 4.48
C LEU A 10 -19.84 -2.37 4.45
N MET A 11 -21.06 -2.04 4.83
CA MET A 11 -21.61 -0.69 4.78
C MET A 11 -20.91 0.23 5.78
N ASN A 12 -20.55 -0.24 6.97
CA ASN A 12 -19.71 0.50 7.90
C ASN A 12 -18.30 0.77 7.35
N THR A 13 -17.73 -0.20 6.62
CA THR A 13 -16.41 -0.04 5.97
C THR A 13 -16.48 0.97 4.82
N LEU A 14 -17.56 0.95 4.04
CA LEU A 14 -17.84 1.88 2.94
C LEU A 14 -18.22 3.29 3.45
N ALA A 15 -18.98 3.39 4.55
CA ALA A 15 -19.38 4.64 5.19
C ALA A 15 -18.20 5.39 5.82
N THR A 16 -17.18 4.65 6.30
CA THR A 16 -15.93 5.24 6.79
C THR A 16 -15.12 5.92 5.66
N TRP A 17 -15.51 5.71 4.39
CA TRP A 17 -14.79 6.18 3.19
C TRP A 17 -15.31 7.51 2.59
N LYS A 18 -16.10 8.28 3.34
CA LYS A 18 -16.59 9.64 3.01
C LYS A 18 -15.54 10.62 2.46
N GLY A 19 -14.25 10.37 2.65
CA GLY A 19 -13.14 11.24 2.21
C GLY A 19 -12.44 10.84 0.90
N LEU A 20 -12.97 9.85 0.18
CA LEU A 20 -12.28 9.26 -0.98
C LEU A 20 -13.16 9.16 -2.24
N ALA A 21 -14.48 9.16 -2.06
CA ALA A 21 -15.42 9.21 -3.15
C ALA A 21 -15.71 10.69 -3.50
N ASN A 22 -15.17 11.16 -4.64
CA ASN A 22 -15.65 12.39 -5.30
C ASN A 22 -16.87 12.07 -6.20
N GLY A 23 -17.62 11.01 -5.89
CA GLY A 23 -18.67 10.40 -6.71
C GLY A 23 -19.36 9.24 -5.99
N PRO A 24 -20.14 8.39 -6.67
CA PRO A 24 -20.76 7.22 -6.05
C PRO A 24 -19.75 6.12 -5.74
N ILE A 25 -20.18 5.18 -4.90
CA ILE A 25 -19.45 3.98 -4.54
C ILE A 25 -19.46 3.02 -5.74
N GLY A 26 -18.29 2.83 -6.36
CA GLY A 26 -18.05 1.88 -7.44
C GLY A 26 -17.54 0.50 -6.98
N THR A 27 -17.39 -0.45 -7.91
CA THR A 27 -16.86 -1.79 -7.60
C THR A 27 -15.42 -1.76 -7.09
N GLY A 28 -14.61 -0.73 -7.39
CA GLY A 28 -13.29 -0.57 -6.78
C GLY A 28 -13.35 -0.33 -5.27
N HIS A 29 -14.37 0.41 -4.80
CA HIS A 29 -14.61 0.64 -3.38
C HIS A 29 -15.09 -0.64 -2.67
N LEU A 30 -15.91 -1.43 -3.35
CA LEU A 30 -16.30 -2.76 -2.88
C LEU A 30 -15.10 -3.71 -2.82
N LEU A 31 -14.20 -3.68 -3.83
CA LEU A 31 -12.94 -4.44 -3.83
C LEU A 31 -12.08 -4.10 -2.60
N TYR A 32 -11.97 -2.82 -2.26
CA TYR A 32 -11.29 -2.39 -1.04
C TYR A 32 -11.94 -2.99 0.22
N ALA A 33 -13.26 -2.98 0.30
CA ALA A 33 -13.97 -3.54 1.45
C ALA A 33 -13.77 -5.05 1.58
N VAL A 34 -13.86 -5.82 0.48
CA VAL A 34 -13.63 -7.28 0.51
C VAL A 34 -12.17 -7.66 0.73
N SER A 35 -11.20 -6.81 0.36
CA SER A 35 -9.77 -7.05 0.67
C SER A 35 -9.44 -7.07 2.17
N ARG A 36 -10.36 -6.57 3.01
CA ARG A 36 -10.25 -6.58 4.48
C ARG A 36 -10.96 -7.77 5.11
N ASP A 37 -11.69 -8.53 4.32
CA ASP A 37 -12.43 -9.69 4.78
C ASP A 37 -11.48 -10.85 5.13
N ARG A 38 -11.88 -11.69 6.09
CA ARG A 38 -11.03 -12.80 6.57
C ARG A 38 -10.97 -13.97 5.60
N GLU A 39 -11.99 -14.14 4.76
CA GLU A 39 -12.07 -15.22 3.78
C GLU A 39 -11.42 -14.80 2.46
N VAL A 40 -11.79 -13.61 1.95
CA VAL A 40 -11.30 -13.10 0.66
C VAL A 40 -9.90 -12.49 0.76
N GLY A 41 -9.57 -11.87 1.90
CA GLY A 41 -8.29 -11.19 2.11
C GLY A 41 -7.07 -12.05 1.82
N PRO A 42 -6.95 -13.29 2.35
CA PRO A 42 -5.83 -14.18 2.05
C PRO A 42 -5.69 -14.55 0.57
N LEU A 43 -6.82 -14.72 -0.15
CA LEU A 43 -6.80 -15.00 -1.59
C LEU A 43 -6.26 -13.80 -2.37
N LEU A 44 -6.77 -12.60 -2.08
CA LEU A 44 -6.29 -11.36 -2.71
C LEU A 44 -4.83 -11.05 -2.34
N ASP A 45 -4.41 -11.35 -1.11
CA ASP A 45 -3.03 -11.16 -0.66
C ASP A 45 -2.03 -12.07 -1.41
N ALA A 46 -2.46 -13.23 -1.89
CA ALA A 46 -1.63 -14.07 -2.78
C ALA A 46 -1.33 -13.41 -4.14
N PHE A 47 -2.16 -12.44 -4.55
CA PHE A 47 -1.89 -11.54 -5.67
C PHE A 47 -1.22 -10.23 -5.25
N GLU A 48 -0.86 -10.10 -3.97
CA GLU A 48 -0.36 -8.89 -3.32
C GLU A 48 -1.36 -7.72 -3.35
N ILE A 49 -2.65 -8.05 -3.45
CA ILE A 49 -3.77 -7.10 -3.41
C ILE A 49 -4.23 -6.95 -1.96
N THR A 50 -3.57 -6.05 -1.24
CA THR A 50 -3.92 -5.71 0.15
C THR A 50 -4.77 -4.45 0.22
N PRO A 51 -5.45 -4.17 1.35
CA PRO A 51 -6.27 -2.96 1.49
C PRO A 51 -5.50 -1.66 1.20
N ILE A 52 -4.24 -1.58 1.61
CA ILE A 52 -3.39 -0.41 1.35
C ILE A 52 -3.06 -0.25 -0.14
N VAL A 53 -2.88 -1.35 -0.87
CA VAL A 53 -2.60 -1.35 -2.31
C VAL A 53 -3.83 -0.86 -3.07
N VAL A 54 -4.99 -1.46 -2.81
CA VAL A 54 -6.27 -1.06 -3.42
C VAL A 54 -6.56 0.41 -3.14
N ARG A 55 -6.43 0.83 -1.88
CA ARG A 55 -6.63 2.24 -1.49
C ARG A 55 -5.67 3.18 -2.21
N THR A 56 -4.41 2.80 -2.38
CA THR A 56 -3.41 3.64 -3.05
C THR A 56 -3.76 3.83 -4.53
N VAL A 57 -4.14 2.76 -5.22
CA VAL A 57 -4.53 2.83 -6.63
C VAL A 57 -5.79 3.66 -6.82
N LEU A 58 -6.84 3.45 -6.02
CA LEU A 58 -8.07 4.24 -6.06
C LEU A 58 -7.83 5.74 -5.85
N ARG A 59 -6.83 6.10 -5.04
CA ARG A 59 -6.46 7.51 -4.80
C ARG A 59 -5.57 8.11 -5.86
N THR A 60 -5.01 7.30 -6.76
CA THR A 60 -4.04 7.77 -7.75
C THR A 60 -4.79 8.25 -8.99
N PRO A 61 -4.72 9.55 -9.33
CA PRO A 61 -5.44 10.09 -10.48
C PRO A 61 -5.04 9.38 -11.78
N GLY A 62 -6.04 8.99 -12.59
CA GLY A 62 -5.86 8.44 -13.94
C GLY A 62 -5.40 6.99 -14.01
N ARG A 63 -5.41 6.23 -12.89
CA ARG A 63 -5.10 4.79 -12.86
C ARG A 63 -6.39 3.98 -13.02
N ALA A 64 -7.29 4.06 -12.04
CA ALA A 64 -8.57 3.37 -12.12
C ALA A 64 -9.49 4.08 -13.13
N ALA A 65 -9.97 3.35 -14.14
CA ALA A 65 -11.06 3.82 -14.97
C ALA A 65 -12.33 3.89 -14.10
N ALA A 66 -12.97 5.05 -14.06
CA ALA A 66 -14.31 5.14 -13.51
C ALA A 66 -15.24 4.25 -14.35
N GLU A 67 -16.19 3.58 -13.69
CA GLU A 67 -17.18 2.77 -14.39
C GLU A 67 -17.93 3.64 -15.41
N PRO A 68 -18.24 3.09 -16.61
CA PRO A 68 -19.24 3.71 -17.46
C PRO A 68 -20.49 3.90 -16.61
N ASP A 69 -21.04 5.13 -16.60
CA ASP A 69 -22.22 5.47 -15.79
C ASP A 69 -22.00 5.55 -14.27
N ALA A 70 -20.76 5.68 -13.79
CA ALA A 70 -20.49 6.13 -12.41
C ALA A 70 -21.06 7.53 -12.10
N GLY A 71 -21.66 8.25 -13.05
CA GLY A 71 -22.46 9.45 -12.78
C GLY A 71 -23.96 9.17 -12.57
N THR A 72 -24.44 8.00 -12.99
CA THR A 72 -25.84 7.61 -12.95
C THR A 72 -26.16 7.00 -11.60
N VAL A 73 -26.72 7.83 -10.73
CA VAL A 73 -27.25 7.40 -9.44
C VAL A 73 -28.64 6.80 -9.70
N HIS A 74 -28.83 5.52 -9.38
CA HIS A 74 -30.18 4.95 -9.36
C HIS A 74 -30.92 5.45 -8.12
N ASP A 75 -31.91 6.30 -8.36
CA ASP A 75 -32.97 6.56 -7.39
C ASP A 75 -33.94 5.37 -7.39
N GLY A 76 -34.32 4.91 -6.20
CA GLY A 76 -35.69 4.51 -5.91
C GLY A 76 -36.29 3.24 -6.55
N GLU A 77 -36.32 3.14 -7.87
CA GLU A 77 -37.47 2.54 -8.57
C GLU A 77 -37.11 1.44 -9.57
N SER A 78 -35.85 1.03 -9.67
CA SER A 78 -35.47 -0.10 -10.56
C SER A 78 -35.83 -1.45 -9.93
N ALA A 79 -36.48 -2.31 -10.73
CA ALA A 79 -37.03 -3.61 -10.36
C ALA A 79 -36.10 -4.42 -9.44
N ILE A 80 -36.66 -4.83 -8.31
CA ILE A 80 -35.99 -5.58 -7.23
C ILE A 80 -35.73 -7.00 -7.74
N ALA A 81 -34.45 -7.37 -7.88
CA ALA A 81 -34.05 -8.76 -8.02
C ALA A 81 -33.86 -9.35 -6.62
N GLU A 82 -34.43 -10.52 -6.36
CA GLU A 82 -34.32 -11.25 -5.09
C GLU A 82 -32.86 -11.70 -4.87
N GLY A 83 -32.18 -11.03 -3.97
CA GLY A 83 -30.84 -11.37 -3.47
C GLY A 83 -30.75 -10.90 -2.02
N PRO A 84 -29.75 -11.30 -1.22
CA PRO A 84 -29.69 -10.91 0.21
C PRO A 84 -29.59 -9.38 0.45
N PHE A 85 -29.44 -8.60 -0.63
CA PHE A 85 -29.43 -7.14 -0.66
C PHE A 85 -30.72 -6.60 -1.33
N ASP A 86 -31.88 -6.87 -0.73
CA ASP A 86 -33.17 -6.39 -1.23
C ASP A 86 -33.32 -4.85 -1.02
N GLY A 87 -33.71 -4.13 -2.09
CA GLY A 87 -34.02 -2.68 -2.05
C GLY A 87 -32.98 -1.76 -2.70
N ASN A 88 -33.23 -0.44 -2.68
CA ASN A 88 -32.27 0.56 -3.17
C ASN A 88 -30.99 0.48 -2.34
N VAL A 89 -29.90 0.05 -2.97
CA VAL A 89 -28.62 -0.14 -2.28
C VAL A 89 -28.05 1.24 -1.94
N GLN A 90 -28.42 1.70 -0.75
CA GLN A 90 -28.08 3.00 -0.20
C GLN A 90 -27.14 2.76 0.98
N VAL A 91 -25.90 3.26 0.91
CA VAL A 91 -24.96 3.12 2.03
C VAL A 91 -25.24 4.24 3.03
N ARG A 92 -25.85 3.91 4.17
CA ARG A 92 -26.02 4.88 5.25
C ARG A 92 -24.67 5.18 5.90
N GLY A 93 -24.31 6.46 5.95
CA GLY A 93 -23.14 6.94 6.67
C GLY A 93 -23.23 6.63 8.17
N THR A 94 -22.12 6.24 8.79
CA THR A 94 -22.06 5.91 10.22
C THR A 94 -22.12 7.14 11.13
N SER A 95 -21.85 8.33 10.61
CA SER A 95 -21.70 9.58 11.38
C SER A 95 -22.69 10.68 10.98
N ASP A 96 -23.33 10.52 9.84
CA ASP A 96 -24.27 11.46 9.26
C ASP A 96 -25.31 10.57 8.60
N ASP A 97 -26.60 10.77 8.85
CA ASP A 97 -27.72 9.99 8.30
C ASP A 97 -27.87 10.13 6.75
N ARG A 98 -26.77 10.47 6.07
CA ARG A 98 -26.62 10.62 4.63
C ARG A 98 -26.48 9.26 3.98
N THR A 99 -27.30 9.03 2.97
CA THR A 99 -27.05 7.99 1.98
C THR A 99 -25.90 8.38 1.06
N LEU A 100 -24.99 7.44 0.79
CA LEU A 100 -24.05 7.53 -0.32
C LEU A 100 -24.61 6.78 -1.55
N PRO A 101 -24.59 7.41 -2.74
CA PRO A 101 -25.01 6.75 -3.96
C PRO A 101 -24.04 5.62 -4.35
N VAL A 102 -24.57 4.58 -4.97
CA VAL A 102 -23.83 3.41 -5.47
C VAL A 102 -23.97 3.38 -6.99
N SER A 103 -22.90 3.03 -7.70
CA SER A 103 -22.93 2.92 -9.16
C SER A 103 -23.77 1.71 -9.61
N ALA A 104 -24.19 1.69 -10.88
CA ALA A 104 -24.96 0.59 -11.45
C ALA A 104 -24.23 -0.76 -11.37
N ALA A 105 -22.92 -0.80 -11.66
CA ALA A 105 -22.15 -2.05 -11.60
C ALA A 105 -21.95 -2.52 -10.15
N ALA A 106 -21.71 -1.61 -9.21
CA ALA A 106 -21.61 -1.95 -7.79
C ALA A 106 -22.95 -2.46 -7.23
N ALA A 107 -24.08 -1.83 -7.61
CA ALA A 107 -25.40 -2.31 -7.24
C ALA A 107 -25.71 -3.69 -7.83
N THR A 108 -25.31 -3.93 -9.09
CA THR A 108 -25.46 -5.23 -9.75
C THR A 108 -24.65 -6.31 -9.04
N ALA A 109 -23.38 -6.03 -8.73
CA ALA A 109 -22.51 -6.96 -8.01
C ALA A 109 -23.04 -7.29 -6.60
N LEU A 110 -23.57 -6.29 -5.89
CA LEU A 110 -24.18 -6.49 -4.58
C LEU A 110 -25.42 -7.40 -4.68
N ARG A 111 -26.33 -7.15 -5.63
CA ARG A 111 -27.52 -8.02 -5.81
C ARG A 111 -27.18 -9.46 -6.22
N ALA A 112 -26.13 -9.63 -7.02
CA ALA A 112 -25.68 -10.95 -7.47
C ALA A 112 -24.95 -11.76 -6.39
N ALA A 113 -24.46 -11.12 -5.33
CA ALA A 113 -23.82 -11.82 -4.23
C ALA A 113 -24.85 -12.63 -3.42
N THR A 114 -24.71 -13.95 -3.38
CA THR A 114 -25.59 -14.84 -2.61
C THR A 114 -25.11 -15.02 -1.17
N ASP A 115 -26.03 -15.31 -0.24
CA ASP A 115 -25.78 -15.75 1.13
C ASP A 115 -24.79 -14.87 1.94
N ASP A 116 -24.76 -13.57 1.67
CA ASP A 116 -23.81 -12.63 2.29
C ASP A 116 -22.31 -12.97 2.06
N SER A 117 -22.01 -13.82 1.08
CA SER A 117 -20.64 -14.29 0.82
C SER A 117 -19.78 -13.21 0.14
N ARG A 118 -18.58 -12.97 0.70
CA ARG A 118 -17.61 -12.05 0.09
C ARG A 118 -16.95 -12.63 -1.14
N MET A 119 -16.88 -13.96 -1.24
CA MET A 119 -16.36 -14.66 -2.40
C MET A 119 -17.31 -14.50 -3.59
N THR A 120 -18.63 -14.62 -3.38
CA THR A 120 -19.63 -14.41 -4.43
C THR A 120 -19.72 -12.94 -4.84
N LEU A 121 -19.60 -12.01 -3.89
CA LEU A 121 -19.47 -10.59 -4.20
C LEU A 121 -18.23 -10.29 -5.04
N LEU A 122 -17.07 -10.85 -4.68
CA LEU A 122 -15.85 -10.67 -5.47
C LEU A 122 -15.99 -11.29 -6.87
N ALA A 123 -16.59 -12.47 -6.99
CA ALA A 123 -16.88 -13.06 -8.29
C ALA A 123 -17.77 -12.15 -9.15
N ALA A 124 -18.89 -11.67 -8.59
CA ALA A 124 -19.83 -10.80 -9.28
C ALA A 124 -19.21 -9.46 -9.72
N MET A 125 -18.32 -8.86 -8.91
CA MET A 125 -17.58 -7.65 -9.31
C MET A 125 -16.65 -7.89 -10.51
N LEU A 126 -16.12 -9.10 -10.65
CA LEU A 126 -15.15 -9.44 -11.70
C LEU A 126 -15.80 -9.99 -12.97
N ASP A 127 -17.09 -10.32 -12.94
CA ASP A 127 -17.84 -10.82 -14.09
C ASP A 127 -17.96 -9.79 -15.21
N ASP A 128 -18.09 -8.50 -14.88
CA ASP A 128 -18.04 -7.40 -15.84
C ASP A 128 -16.58 -6.94 -16.09
N PRO A 129 -15.97 -7.23 -17.26
CA PRO A 129 -14.59 -6.83 -17.57
C PRO A 129 -14.36 -5.31 -17.59
N GLY A 130 -15.43 -4.52 -17.71
CA GLY A 130 -15.45 -3.06 -17.66
C GLY A 130 -15.50 -2.47 -16.25
N SER A 131 -15.64 -3.30 -15.21
CA SER A 131 -15.77 -2.82 -13.83
C SER A 131 -14.50 -2.12 -13.32
N GLU A 132 -14.70 -1.15 -12.42
CA GLU A 132 -13.60 -0.47 -11.74
C GLU A 132 -12.75 -1.46 -10.93
N ALA A 133 -13.34 -2.51 -10.35
CA ALA A 133 -12.60 -3.59 -9.69
C ALA A 133 -11.60 -4.27 -10.63
N ASN A 134 -12.00 -4.60 -11.87
CA ASN A 134 -11.12 -5.15 -12.89
C ASN A 134 -10.00 -4.16 -13.29
N ALA A 135 -10.31 -2.86 -13.39
CA ALA A 135 -9.31 -1.83 -13.65
C ALA A 135 -8.28 -1.73 -12.52
N VAL A 136 -8.73 -1.68 -11.27
CA VAL A 136 -7.87 -1.59 -10.08
C VAL A 136 -6.96 -2.80 -9.96
N LEU A 137 -7.45 -4.02 -10.20
CA LEU A 137 -6.60 -5.22 -10.19
C LEU A 137 -5.48 -5.14 -11.23
N ARG A 138 -5.80 -4.70 -12.46
CA ARG A 138 -4.81 -4.51 -13.52
C ARG A 138 -3.76 -3.47 -13.14
N ASP A 139 -4.18 -2.34 -12.56
CA ASP A 139 -3.25 -1.31 -12.08
C ASP A 139 -2.34 -1.80 -10.97
N CYS A 140 -2.82 -2.71 -10.11
CA CYS A 140 -2.01 -3.36 -9.09
C CYS A 140 -1.04 -4.42 -9.66
N GLY A 141 -1.13 -4.74 -10.96
CA GLY A 141 -0.33 -5.79 -11.60
C GLY A 141 -0.86 -7.21 -11.36
N ALA A 142 -2.15 -7.34 -11.06
CA ALA A 142 -2.85 -8.63 -11.03
C ALA A 142 -3.71 -8.80 -12.29
N ASP A 143 -3.68 -9.99 -12.87
CA ASP A 143 -4.57 -10.36 -13.97
C ASP A 143 -5.93 -10.77 -13.40
N PRO A 144 -7.03 -10.05 -13.70
CA PRO A 144 -8.34 -10.41 -13.18
C PRO A 144 -8.82 -11.80 -13.61
N ALA A 145 -8.36 -12.32 -14.75
CA ALA A 145 -8.67 -13.70 -15.15
C ALA A 145 -8.07 -14.73 -14.18
N GLN A 146 -6.84 -14.48 -13.70
CA GLN A 146 -6.20 -15.35 -12.70
C GLN A 146 -6.89 -15.25 -11.34
N VAL A 147 -7.37 -14.05 -10.96
CA VAL A 147 -8.14 -13.88 -9.71
C VAL A 147 -9.46 -14.64 -9.80
N ARG A 148 -10.19 -14.55 -10.93
CA ARG A 148 -11.41 -15.35 -11.16
C ARG A 148 -11.16 -16.85 -11.11
N GLU A 149 -10.07 -17.30 -11.72
CA GLU A 149 -9.70 -18.73 -11.68
C GLU A 149 -9.36 -19.20 -10.27
N ALA A 150 -8.65 -18.38 -9.48
CA ALA A 150 -8.36 -18.68 -8.08
C ALA A 150 -9.65 -18.75 -7.24
N LEU A 151 -10.62 -17.88 -7.50
CA LEU A 151 -11.94 -17.93 -6.84
C LEU A 151 -12.70 -19.21 -7.18
N ARG A 152 -12.68 -19.62 -8.46
CA ARG A 152 -13.37 -20.82 -8.94
C ARG A 152 -12.76 -22.11 -8.39
N THR A 153 -11.43 -22.17 -8.28
CA THR A 153 -10.69 -23.37 -7.88
C THR A 153 -10.35 -23.42 -6.39
N GLY A 154 -10.52 -22.31 -5.67
CA GLY A 154 -10.04 -22.15 -4.29
C GLY A 154 -8.51 -22.22 -4.15
N THR A 155 -7.78 -22.18 -5.26
CA THR A 155 -6.33 -22.36 -5.27
C THR A 155 -5.64 -21.03 -5.54
N ALA A 156 -4.84 -20.58 -4.57
CA ALA A 156 -4.02 -19.38 -4.72
C ALA A 156 -2.92 -19.59 -5.78
N PRO A 157 -2.56 -18.56 -6.55
CA PRO A 157 -1.53 -18.67 -7.58
C PRO A 157 -0.15 -18.94 -6.97
N GLN A 158 0.63 -19.81 -7.59
CA GLN A 158 2.07 -19.91 -7.30
C GLN A 158 2.80 -18.88 -8.16
N ARG A 159 3.10 -17.72 -7.57
CA ARG A 159 3.87 -16.66 -8.25
C ARG A 159 5.32 -16.68 -7.78
N PRO A 160 6.31 -16.65 -8.69
CA PRO A 160 7.69 -16.42 -8.29
C PRO A 160 7.78 -15.05 -7.62
N ASP A 161 8.53 -14.99 -6.51
CA ASP A 161 8.78 -13.73 -5.84
C ASP A 161 9.63 -12.83 -6.73
N ARG A 162 9.21 -11.57 -6.90
CA ARG A 162 9.92 -10.58 -7.70
C ARG A 162 11.12 -9.96 -6.98
N LEU A 163 11.23 -10.18 -5.67
CA LEU A 163 12.28 -9.62 -4.84
C LEU A 163 13.15 -10.71 -4.21
N ALA A 164 14.42 -10.37 -4.02
CA ALA A 164 15.33 -11.18 -3.24
C ALA A 164 14.81 -11.35 -1.79
N PRO A 165 15.07 -12.49 -1.11
CA PRO A 165 14.55 -12.77 0.22
C PRO A 165 14.79 -11.65 1.26
N GLU A 166 15.91 -10.95 1.15
CA GLU A 166 16.35 -9.89 2.07
C GLU A 166 15.48 -8.63 1.99
N LEU A 167 14.81 -8.39 0.84
CA LEU A 167 13.94 -7.24 0.59
C LEU A 167 12.48 -7.48 1.02
N ARG A 168 12.12 -8.74 1.29
CA ARG A 168 10.74 -9.14 1.66
C ARG A 168 10.19 -8.40 2.88
N PRO A 169 10.95 -8.15 3.96
CA PRO A 169 10.43 -7.41 5.10
C PRO A 169 9.97 -5.99 4.74
N ALA A 170 10.71 -5.29 3.87
CA ALA A 170 10.36 -3.95 3.42
C ALA A 170 9.16 -3.98 2.47
N ARG A 171 9.09 -4.97 1.58
CA ARG A 171 7.88 -5.25 0.77
C ARG A 171 6.67 -5.48 1.66
N ASP A 172 6.77 -6.34 2.66
CA ASP A 172 5.63 -6.69 3.51
C ASP A 172 5.16 -5.49 4.34
N ALA A 173 6.06 -4.55 4.69
CA ALA A 173 5.68 -3.28 5.27
C ALA A 173 5.00 -2.34 4.26
N LEU A 174 5.49 -2.26 3.02
CA LEU A 174 4.86 -1.49 1.93
C LEU A 174 3.43 -1.99 1.63
N LEU A 175 3.26 -3.31 1.60
CA LEU A 175 1.97 -3.98 1.41
C LEU A 175 1.07 -3.97 2.66
N GLY A 176 1.52 -3.37 3.77
CA GLY A 176 0.74 -3.25 5.00
C GLY A 176 0.53 -4.57 5.76
N ARG A 177 1.26 -5.63 5.40
CA ARG A 177 1.30 -6.92 6.13
C ARG A 177 2.03 -6.78 7.45
N VAL A 178 3.05 -5.92 7.49
CA VAL A 178 3.81 -5.58 8.69
C VAL A 178 3.71 -4.08 8.96
N ARG A 179 3.75 -3.68 10.23
CA ARG A 179 3.77 -2.27 10.64
C ARG A 179 5.10 -1.92 11.27
N TYR A 180 5.66 -0.78 10.89
CA TYR A 180 6.74 -0.18 11.68
C TYR A 180 6.21 0.22 13.06
N ARG A 181 6.92 -0.18 14.10
CA ARG A 181 6.53 0.12 15.49
C ARG A 181 7.32 1.30 16.08
N GLY A 182 8.18 1.93 15.29
CA GLY A 182 9.07 3.01 15.70
C GLY A 182 9.99 2.66 16.88
N ARG A 183 10.73 3.65 17.40
CA ARG A 183 11.59 3.49 18.57
C ARG A 183 11.01 4.27 19.76
N GLY A 184 10.38 3.56 20.69
CA GLY A 184 9.88 4.12 21.95
C GLY A 184 8.46 4.68 21.88
N PHE A 185 8.04 5.34 22.97
CA PHE A 185 6.63 5.69 23.20
C PHE A 185 6.12 6.84 22.32
N LYS A 186 6.97 7.83 22.00
CA LYS A 186 6.61 8.97 21.14
C LYS A 186 6.36 8.52 19.70
N ASP A 187 7.23 7.68 19.15
CA ASP A 187 7.04 7.11 17.82
C ASP A 187 5.81 6.18 17.80
N ARG A 188 5.62 5.36 18.84
CA ARG A 188 4.40 4.53 18.96
C ARG A 188 3.13 5.37 18.92
N LEU A 189 3.11 6.55 19.54
CA LEU A 189 1.97 7.47 19.53
C LEU A 189 1.77 8.13 18.16
N LEU A 190 2.86 8.53 17.49
CA LEU A 190 2.80 9.11 16.15
C LEU A 190 2.29 8.08 15.12
N PHE A 191 2.78 6.84 15.20
CA PHE A 191 2.39 5.76 14.28
C PHE A 191 1.06 5.09 14.67
N SER A 192 0.60 5.15 15.92
CA SER A 192 -0.71 4.59 16.30
C SER A 192 -1.89 5.36 15.71
N VAL A 193 -1.76 6.67 15.54
CA VAL A 193 -2.82 7.55 15.01
C VAL A 193 -2.71 7.71 13.48
N LEU A 194 -1.48 7.82 12.96
CA LEU A 194 -1.27 8.09 11.53
C LEU A 194 -1.16 6.80 10.68
N ALA A 195 -0.66 5.68 11.22
CA ALA A 195 -0.09 4.61 10.40
C ALA A 195 -0.99 3.40 10.09
N ARG A 196 -2.32 3.48 10.30
CA ARG A 196 -3.15 2.28 10.03
C ARG A 196 -3.15 1.88 8.56
N GLU A 197 -2.96 2.84 7.63
CA GLU A 197 -3.00 2.63 6.17
C GLU A 197 -2.18 3.72 5.42
N ILE A 198 -0.92 3.96 5.81
CA ILE A 198 -0.04 4.91 5.10
C ILE A 198 0.68 4.17 3.97
N ASN A 199 0.49 4.63 2.73
CA ASN A 199 1.39 4.28 1.64
C ASN A 199 2.79 4.85 1.93
N HIS A 200 3.67 4.02 2.50
CA HIS A 200 5.05 4.41 2.79
C HIS A 200 5.81 4.84 1.54
N ALA A 201 5.46 4.28 0.37
CA ALA A 201 6.12 4.64 -0.88
C ALA A 201 5.85 6.07 -1.34
N ALA A 202 4.81 6.73 -0.82
CA ALA A 202 4.55 8.15 -1.08
C ALA A 202 5.54 9.10 -0.35
N ARG A 203 6.30 8.59 0.63
CA ARG A 203 7.21 9.37 1.48
C ARG A 203 8.55 8.63 1.64
N PRO A 204 9.39 8.60 0.60
CA PRO A 204 10.52 7.68 0.54
C PRO A 204 11.61 7.97 1.56
N VAL A 205 11.86 9.25 1.91
CA VAL A 205 12.82 9.60 2.97
C VAL A 205 12.33 9.13 4.34
N MET A 206 11.03 9.29 4.62
CA MET A 206 10.43 8.76 5.86
C MET A 206 10.48 7.24 5.88
N TRP A 207 10.17 6.57 4.76
CA TRP A 207 10.23 5.11 4.66
C TRP A 207 11.65 4.58 4.87
N THR A 208 12.64 5.22 4.24
CA THR A 208 14.07 4.94 4.42
C THR A 208 14.46 5.00 5.90
N ARG A 209 14.03 6.06 6.60
CA ARG A 209 14.29 6.19 8.04
C ARG A 209 13.69 5.03 8.85
N LEU A 210 12.44 4.66 8.56
CA LEU A 210 11.75 3.57 9.26
C LEU A 210 12.43 2.21 9.06
N GLU A 211 12.89 1.95 7.84
CA GLU A 211 13.66 0.74 7.52
C GLU A 211 15.02 0.71 8.24
N ALA A 212 15.74 1.84 8.26
CA ALA A 212 17.00 1.94 8.99
C ALA A 212 16.82 1.69 10.50
N ASP A 213 15.77 2.27 11.09
CA ASP A 213 15.45 2.10 12.51
C ASP A 213 15.03 0.66 12.85
N GLU A 214 14.20 0.03 12.00
CA GLU A 214 13.78 -1.37 12.20
C GLU A 214 14.96 -2.33 12.05
N ARG A 215 15.88 -2.08 11.11
CA ARG A 215 17.12 -2.84 10.99
C ARG A 215 18.00 -2.72 12.22
N ALA A 216 18.29 -1.49 12.67
CA ALA A 216 19.11 -1.25 13.85
C ALA A 216 18.51 -1.89 15.12
N LYS A 217 17.18 -1.86 15.23
CA LYS A 217 16.43 -2.50 16.31
C LYS A 217 16.55 -4.02 16.30
N ARG A 218 16.46 -4.69 15.14
CA ARG A 218 16.69 -6.15 15.02
C ARG A 218 18.09 -6.55 15.47
N GLN A 219 19.06 -5.64 15.32
CA GLN A 219 20.44 -5.83 15.76
C GLN A 219 20.70 -5.36 17.20
N GLY A 220 19.68 -4.91 17.93
CA GLY A 220 19.83 -4.49 19.33
C GLY A 220 20.68 -3.23 19.55
N ARG A 221 20.90 -2.41 18.50
CA ARG A 221 21.80 -1.24 18.55
C ARG A 221 21.13 0.06 18.14
N ALA A 222 21.87 1.18 18.22
CA ALA A 222 21.45 2.46 17.67
C ALA A 222 21.56 2.46 16.13
N THR A 223 20.69 3.24 15.48
CA THR A 223 20.73 3.47 14.04
C THR A 223 22.00 4.21 13.67
N ARG A 224 22.69 3.74 12.62
CA ARG A 224 23.94 4.31 12.09
C ARG A 224 23.72 4.80 10.66
N THR A 225 24.64 5.62 10.14
CA THR A 225 24.43 6.21 8.79
C THR A 225 24.51 5.20 7.65
N ASP A 226 25.24 4.10 7.81
CA ASP A 226 25.26 2.96 6.88
C ASP A 226 23.92 2.20 6.85
N ASP A 227 23.17 2.14 7.96
CA ASP A 227 21.80 1.60 7.94
C ASP A 227 20.87 2.45 7.08
N VAL A 228 21.02 3.77 7.13
CA VAL A 228 20.21 4.71 6.34
C VAL A 228 20.53 4.56 4.86
N LEU A 229 21.81 4.45 4.50
CA LEU A 229 22.25 4.22 3.13
C LEU A 229 21.70 2.89 2.58
N LEU A 230 21.80 1.81 3.36
CA LEU A 230 21.24 0.52 2.97
C LEU A 230 19.72 0.58 2.84
N ALA A 231 19.03 1.21 3.79
CA ALA A 231 17.58 1.37 3.74
C ALA A 231 17.12 2.18 2.51
N LEU A 232 17.90 3.18 2.09
CA LEU A 232 17.63 3.96 0.88
C LEU A 232 17.62 3.05 -0.36
N LEU A 233 18.59 2.14 -0.49
CA LEU A 233 18.65 1.16 -1.57
C LEU A 233 17.51 0.15 -1.48
N VAL A 234 17.27 -0.42 -0.30
CA VAL A 234 16.18 -1.39 -0.06
C VAL A 234 14.82 -0.79 -0.45
N THR A 235 14.53 0.44 -0.01
CA THR A 235 13.26 1.11 -0.33
C THR A 235 13.15 1.44 -1.82
N HIS A 236 14.25 1.84 -2.49
CA HIS A 236 14.25 2.06 -3.93
C HIS A 236 14.00 0.77 -4.72
N GLU A 237 14.68 -0.32 -4.40
CA GLU A 237 14.52 -1.59 -5.13
C GLU A 237 13.11 -2.18 -4.93
N VAL A 238 12.56 -2.08 -3.72
CA VAL A 238 11.16 -2.43 -3.48
C VAL A 238 10.23 -1.47 -4.24
N ALA A 239 10.47 -0.16 -4.22
CA ALA A 239 9.66 0.81 -4.96
C ALA A 239 9.65 0.52 -6.49
N ALA A 240 10.80 0.18 -7.06
CA ALA A 240 10.95 -0.16 -8.47
C ALA A 240 10.14 -1.42 -8.84
N ALA A 241 10.05 -2.39 -7.91
CA ALA A 241 9.23 -3.57 -8.08
C ALA A 241 7.71 -3.28 -8.02
N TYR A 242 7.27 -2.19 -7.38
CA TYR A 242 5.84 -1.85 -7.17
C TYR A 242 5.50 -0.44 -7.73
N PRO A 243 5.59 -0.22 -9.06
CA PRO A 243 5.43 1.12 -9.66
C PRO A 243 4.05 1.74 -9.45
N HIS A 244 3.01 0.93 -9.19
CA HIS A 244 1.65 1.40 -8.91
C HIS A 244 1.52 2.04 -7.51
N LEU A 245 2.42 1.74 -6.58
CA LEU A 245 2.44 2.35 -5.25
C LEU A 245 3.30 3.61 -5.18
N THR A 246 4.17 3.81 -6.17
CA THR A 246 5.17 4.89 -6.17
C THR A 246 4.84 5.99 -7.17
N TYR A 247 3.84 5.81 -8.05
CA TYR A 247 3.56 6.72 -9.18
C TYR A 247 3.60 8.21 -8.83
N ALA A 248 2.89 8.64 -7.79
CA ALA A 248 2.84 10.06 -7.37
C ALA A 248 4.16 10.60 -6.81
N ALA A 249 5.06 9.71 -6.37
CA ALA A 249 6.34 10.03 -5.73
C ALA A 249 7.55 9.47 -6.51
N ALA A 250 7.37 9.02 -7.75
CA ALA A 250 8.40 8.27 -8.47
C ALA A 250 9.72 9.07 -8.61
N ARG A 251 9.61 10.38 -8.85
CA ARG A 251 10.75 11.30 -8.94
C ARG A 251 11.51 11.50 -7.62
N HIS A 252 10.94 11.12 -6.49
CA HIS A 252 11.57 11.28 -5.17
C HIS A 252 12.51 10.11 -4.82
N TYR A 253 12.64 9.10 -5.70
CA TYR A 253 13.50 7.92 -5.52
C TYR A 253 14.88 8.03 -6.22
N ASP A 254 15.26 9.23 -6.64
CA ASP A 254 16.44 9.49 -7.47
C ASP A 254 17.78 9.17 -6.77
N GLY A 255 17.84 9.21 -5.44
CA GLY A 255 19.02 8.81 -4.69
C GLY A 255 19.35 7.32 -4.85
N GLY A 256 18.34 6.46 -4.79
CA GLY A 256 18.54 5.02 -4.99
C GLY A 256 18.93 4.69 -6.43
N ARG A 257 18.28 5.36 -7.41
CA ARG A 257 18.63 5.24 -8.83
C ARG A 257 20.09 5.61 -9.08
N SER A 258 20.53 6.73 -8.50
CA SER A 258 21.91 7.23 -8.66
C SER A 258 22.97 6.27 -8.10
N LEU A 259 22.65 5.49 -7.07
CA LEU A 259 23.56 4.46 -6.55
C LEU A 259 23.57 3.22 -7.44
N LEU A 260 22.41 2.78 -7.93
CA LEU A 260 22.32 1.65 -8.85
C LEU A 260 23.02 1.95 -10.19
N ASP A 261 22.96 3.18 -10.69
CA ASP A 261 23.70 3.61 -11.89
C ASP A 261 25.22 3.50 -11.71
N LYS A 262 25.69 3.63 -10.45
CA LYS A 262 27.08 3.39 -10.05
C LYS A 262 27.38 1.93 -9.69
N LYS A 263 26.43 1.02 -9.95
CA LYS A 263 26.48 -0.40 -9.60
C LYS A 263 26.63 -0.64 -8.10
N ILE A 264 26.11 0.25 -7.26
CA ILE A 264 26.07 0.11 -5.81
C ILE A 264 24.65 -0.32 -5.44
N ASP A 265 24.43 -1.61 -5.25
CA ASP A 265 23.15 -2.20 -4.84
C ASP A 265 23.13 -2.51 -3.34
N HIS A 266 21.96 -2.92 -2.82
CA HIS A 266 21.81 -3.26 -1.40
C HIS A 266 22.75 -4.40 -0.96
N ARG A 267 23.08 -5.35 -1.85
CA ARG A 267 23.94 -6.50 -1.54
C ARG A 267 25.39 -6.07 -1.35
N ARG A 268 25.92 -5.23 -2.25
CA ARG A 268 27.27 -4.68 -2.12
C ARG A 268 27.43 -3.86 -0.83
N VAL A 269 26.39 -3.13 -0.43
CA VAL A 269 26.38 -2.42 0.85
C VAL A 269 26.32 -3.38 2.04
N LEU A 270 25.55 -4.47 1.95
CA LEU A 270 25.48 -5.50 3.00
C LEU A 270 26.80 -6.25 3.18
N ASP A 271 27.46 -6.59 2.09
CA ASP A 271 28.69 -7.39 2.07
C ASP A 271 29.94 -6.57 2.43
N ALA A 272 29.85 -5.23 2.31
CA ALA A 272 30.92 -4.34 2.67
C ALA A 272 31.19 -4.35 4.19
N THR A 273 32.41 -4.70 4.56
CA THR A 273 32.86 -4.61 5.95
C THR A 273 33.40 -3.21 6.24
N LEU A 274 32.80 -2.52 7.20
CA LEU A 274 33.33 -1.26 7.73
C LEU A 274 33.87 -1.48 9.14
N ASP A 275 34.89 -0.71 9.49
CA ASP A 275 35.30 -0.56 10.89
C ASP A 275 34.14 -0.09 11.76
N ASP A 276 34.21 -0.32 13.08
CA ASP A 276 33.13 0.01 14.01
C ASP A 276 33.21 1.45 14.53
N ARG A 277 33.95 2.34 13.82
CA ARG A 277 34.06 3.76 14.22
C ARG A 277 32.67 4.42 14.18
N PRO A 278 32.35 5.26 15.19
CA PRO A 278 31.08 5.94 15.27
C PRO A 278 30.91 6.95 14.14
N ASP A 279 29.67 7.34 13.88
CA ASP A 279 29.35 8.48 13.01
C ASP A 279 29.74 9.80 13.70
N GLU A 280 30.39 10.70 12.98
CA GLU A 280 30.63 12.08 13.41
C GLU A 280 29.31 12.84 13.57
N VAL A 281 28.42 12.68 12.58
CA VAL A 281 27.07 13.25 12.57
C VAL A 281 26.07 12.10 12.59
N PRO A 282 25.34 11.89 13.70
CA PRO A 282 24.45 10.75 13.83
C PRO A 282 23.21 10.87 12.92
N PRO A 283 22.57 9.75 12.53
CA PRO A 283 21.39 9.77 11.66
C PRO A 283 20.28 10.70 12.10
N GLY A 284 20.04 10.85 13.41
CA GLY A 284 19.00 11.75 13.93
C GLY A 284 19.20 13.22 13.57
N LYS A 285 20.44 13.64 13.28
CA LYS A 285 20.76 15.00 12.80
C LYS A 285 20.64 15.13 11.28
N ILE A 286 21.00 14.07 10.54
CA ILE A 286 20.83 14.01 9.07
C ILE A 286 19.34 13.96 8.68
N LEU A 287 18.56 13.20 9.46
CA LEU A 287 17.14 12.93 9.28
C LEU A 287 16.24 13.80 10.17
N GLN A 288 16.70 14.98 10.58
CA GLN A 288 15.90 15.90 11.38
C GLN A 288 14.82 16.58 10.51
N PRO A 289 13.52 16.45 10.85
CA PRO A 289 12.46 17.24 10.20
C PRO A 289 12.67 18.74 10.45
N GLY A 290 12.53 19.55 9.40
CA GLY A 290 12.70 21.01 9.44
C GLY A 290 12.12 21.68 8.19
N PRO A 291 12.32 23.00 8.03
CA PRO A 291 11.87 23.75 6.85
C PRO A 291 12.41 23.15 5.53
N ASP A 292 13.61 22.58 5.60
CA ASP A 292 14.29 21.91 4.49
C ASP A 292 14.10 20.38 4.51
N TRP A 293 13.00 19.89 5.11
CA TRP A 293 12.69 18.46 5.08
C TRP A 293 12.36 18.05 3.64
N THR A 294 13.28 17.32 3.05
CA THR A 294 13.12 16.77 1.71
C THR A 294 12.38 15.45 1.78
N GLU A 295 11.43 15.26 0.86
CA GLU A 295 10.89 13.93 0.56
C GLU A 295 11.71 13.26 -0.55
N ASP A 296 12.75 13.92 -1.09
CA ASP A 296 13.61 13.41 -2.16
C ASP A 296 14.85 12.67 -1.61
N THR A 297 15.00 11.41 -2.01
CA THR A 297 16.13 10.55 -1.64
C THR A 297 17.47 11.00 -2.24
N ALA A 298 17.48 11.80 -3.32
CA ALA A 298 18.73 12.37 -3.86
C ALA A 298 19.37 13.33 -2.86
N VAL A 299 18.57 14.23 -2.28
CA VAL A 299 19.03 15.15 -1.23
C VAL A 299 19.43 14.39 0.04
N LEU A 300 18.72 13.30 0.38
CA LEU A 300 19.14 12.42 1.48
C LEU A 300 20.52 11.81 1.23
N LEU A 301 20.77 11.30 0.01
CA LEU A 301 22.05 10.73 -0.38
C LEU A 301 23.18 11.77 -0.28
N GLU A 302 22.95 13.00 -0.75
CA GLU A 302 23.91 14.10 -0.61
C GLU A 302 24.28 14.35 0.86
N ARG A 303 23.28 14.39 1.75
CA ARG A 303 23.52 14.57 3.20
C ARG A 303 24.29 13.41 3.82
N LEU A 304 24.07 12.17 3.37
CA LEU A 304 24.84 11.01 3.81
C LEU A 304 26.30 11.07 3.34
N ALA A 305 26.55 11.65 2.16
CA ALA A 305 27.88 11.82 1.58
C ALA A 305 28.64 13.07 2.08
N ALA A 306 27.95 14.02 2.71
CA ALA A 306 28.53 15.32 3.11
C ALA A 306 29.54 15.25 4.26
N HIS A 307 29.62 14.15 4.99
CA HIS A 307 30.42 14.01 6.21
C HIS A 307 31.43 12.87 6.06
N PRO A 308 32.68 13.14 5.63
CA PRO A 308 33.67 12.10 5.33
C PRO A 308 33.96 11.13 6.50
N ALA A 309 33.80 11.59 7.74
CA ALA A 309 33.97 10.78 8.95
C ALA A 309 32.71 9.99 9.35
N ASN A 310 31.62 10.05 8.59
CA ASN A 310 30.46 9.15 8.75
C ASN A 310 30.67 7.81 8.03
N ARG A 311 30.01 6.78 8.55
CA ARG A 311 30.10 5.41 8.02
C ARG A 311 29.60 5.33 6.58
N SER A 312 28.47 5.96 6.29
CA SER A 312 27.89 6.04 4.93
C SER A 312 28.86 6.65 3.92
N SER A 313 29.52 7.76 4.23
CA SER A 313 30.52 8.38 3.33
C SER A 313 31.74 7.48 3.10
N ARG A 314 32.28 6.86 4.16
CA ARG A 314 33.38 5.89 4.02
C ARG A 314 33.00 4.68 3.18
N LEU A 315 31.78 4.20 3.35
CA LEU A 315 31.23 3.09 2.59
C LEU A 315 31.09 3.42 1.11
N LEU A 316 30.54 4.60 0.80
CA LEU A 316 30.42 5.09 -0.58
C LEU A 316 31.80 5.24 -1.23
N ALA A 317 32.79 5.76 -0.51
CA ALA A 317 34.17 5.85 -0.99
C ALA A 317 34.80 4.47 -1.24
N ALA A 318 34.54 3.49 -0.38
CA ALA A 318 35.04 2.13 -0.54
C ALA A 318 34.38 1.36 -1.69
N LEU A 319 33.11 1.65 -2.01
CA LEU A 319 32.35 0.96 -3.05
C LEU A 319 32.38 1.64 -4.42
N GLY A 320 32.63 2.95 -4.46
CA GLY A 320 32.66 3.77 -5.67
C GLY A 320 34.06 4.15 -6.17
N GLY A 321 35.11 3.75 -5.45
CA GLY A 321 36.50 3.81 -5.93
C GLY A 321 36.85 2.72 -6.92
#